data_AF-A0A256IJ64-F1
#
_entry.id   AF-A0A256IJ64-F1
#
_cell.length_a   1.000
_cell.length_b   1.000
_cell.length_c   1.000
_cell.angle_alpha   90.00
_cell.angle_beta   90.00
_cell.angle_gamma   90.00
#
_symmetry.space_group_name_H-M   'P 1'
#
loop_
_entity.id
_entity.type
_entity.pdbx_description
1 polymer ?
#
loop_
_entity_poly.entity_id
_entity_poly.type
_entity_poly.pdbx_seq_one_letter_code
_entity_poly.pdbx_strand_id
1 'polypeptide(L)'
;MAHECDDCGASFETLTRLRLHDCEDVQPETPVASADLEKSQSAGSSPADERDASVAELDTLLNRFSGDDRAALHETLAEFESALSAALEEDDGGETYRDVFWRYHERVSDALDEAVRATGWSLLEEVIDAYDPTADDELPLVTPTIANAVGRNLIRTRVTESVEAIPVSALEYLDGVAVTASDTADTTQEEVHAYGWGIGHPDHSVADRLHARVSEDIFSVTPTLEHAFYADQYAAVDLLEALVKDESIDGTFSRPARDDMPSRRYLLDSVYGLKTDDHWPGMPRYYDWHEEFDDTFELDDTVEQRIRDLVEEIGFDADLPNDWTFRDLGV
;
A
#
# COMPACT_ATOMS: atom_id res chain seq x y z
N MET A 1 26.78 -0.99 -5.71
CA MET A 1 27.90 -1.41 -4.83
C MET A 1 27.63 -2.86 -4.45
N ALA A 2 28.61 -3.62 -3.96
CA ALA A 2 28.28 -4.95 -3.42
C ALA A 2 27.58 -4.76 -2.06
N HIS A 3 26.49 -5.48 -1.83
CA HIS A 3 25.74 -5.46 -0.57
C HIS A 3 26.13 -6.68 0.24
N GLU A 4 26.53 -6.53 1.50
CA GLU A 4 27.05 -7.63 2.33
C GLU A 4 26.01 -8.03 3.37
N CYS A 5 25.83 -9.33 3.61
CA CYS A 5 25.00 -9.85 4.70
C CYS A 5 25.78 -9.73 6.01
N ASP A 6 25.19 -9.08 7.02
CA ASP A 6 25.85 -8.85 8.30
C ASP A 6 26.07 -10.14 9.11
N ASP A 7 25.25 -11.17 8.87
CA ASP A 7 25.33 -12.45 9.58
C ASP A 7 26.41 -13.39 9.02
N CYS A 8 26.52 -13.49 7.69
CA CYS A 8 27.41 -14.46 7.04
C CYS A 8 28.54 -13.85 6.20
N GLY A 9 28.53 -12.53 5.97
CA GLY A 9 29.52 -11.81 5.15
C GLY A 9 29.41 -12.06 3.64
N ALA A 10 28.31 -12.67 3.16
CA ALA A 10 28.10 -12.91 1.73
C ALA A 10 27.80 -11.60 0.98
N SER A 11 28.42 -11.41 -0.19
CA SER A 11 28.23 -10.22 -1.02
C SER A 11 27.26 -10.47 -2.18
N PHE A 12 26.34 -9.54 -2.40
CA PHE A 12 25.28 -9.59 -3.41
C PHE A 12 25.35 -8.39 -4.35
N GLU A 13 24.92 -8.62 -5.60
CA GLU A 13 24.89 -7.60 -6.65
C GLU A 13 23.68 -6.66 -6.54
N THR A 14 22.61 -7.10 -5.88
CA THR A 14 21.36 -6.33 -5.70
C THR A 14 20.85 -6.45 -4.26
N LEU A 15 20.14 -5.43 -3.77
CA LEU A 15 19.50 -5.45 -2.46
C LEU A 15 18.42 -6.53 -2.35
N THR A 16 17.64 -6.77 -3.42
CA THR A 16 16.64 -7.85 -3.48
C THR A 16 17.26 -9.20 -3.17
N ARG A 17 18.45 -9.49 -3.73
CA ARG A 17 19.14 -10.76 -3.48
C ARG A 17 19.71 -10.86 -2.07
N LEU A 18 20.14 -9.74 -1.49
CA LEU A 18 20.57 -9.71 -0.09
C LEU A 18 19.37 -9.96 0.84
N ARG A 19 18.22 -9.31 0.59
CA ARG A 19 17.00 -9.49 1.39
C ARG A 19 16.49 -10.94 1.36
N LEU A 20 16.47 -11.56 0.17
CA LEU A 20 16.02 -12.94 -0.02
C LEU A 20 17.08 -13.99 0.39
N HIS A 21 18.22 -13.58 0.94
CA HIS A 21 19.27 -14.51 1.33
C HIS A 21 18.97 -15.17 2.66
N ASP A 22 18.62 -16.46 2.61
CA ASP A 22 18.57 -17.29 3.81
C ASP A 22 19.99 -17.72 4.22
N CYS A 23 20.42 -17.31 5.41
CA CYS A 23 21.69 -17.74 5.99
C CYS A 23 21.51 -19.14 6.59
N GLU A 24 21.80 -20.20 5.83
CA GLU A 24 21.91 -21.54 6.42
C GLU A 24 22.97 -21.49 7.54
N ASP A 25 22.54 -21.76 8.78
CA ASP A 25 23.38 -21.86 10.00
C ASP A 25 24.76 -22.47 9.66
N VAL A 26 25.77 -21.61 9.51
CA VAL A 26 27.14 -22.06 9.24
C VAL A 26 27.66 -22.67 10.54
N GLN A 27 27.45 -23.97 10.73
CA GLN A 27 28.15 -24.70 11.78
C GLN A 27 29.66 -24.58 11.51
N PRO A 28 30.45 -24.02 12.44
CA PRO A 28 31.89 -24.00 12.27
C PRO A 28 32.41 -25.43 12.35
N GLU A 29 32.83 -25.96 11.20
CA GLU A 29 33.57 -27.23 11.06
C GLU A 29 34.77 -27.22 12.00
N THR A 30 34.60 -27.80 13.19
CA THR A 30 35.69 -28.01 14.16
C THR A 30 36.12 -29.47 14.06
N PRO A 31 37.42 -29.78 13.90
CA PRO A 31 37.85 -31.15 13.71
C PRO A 31 37.68 -31.99 14.98
N VAL A 32 37.16 -33.20 14.79
CA VAL A 32 36.82 -34.21 15.78
C VAL A 32 37.95 -34.46 16.80
N ALA A 33 37.68 -34.18 18.07
CA ALA A 33 38.35 -34.81 19.21
C ALA A 33 37.31 -35.17 20.27
N SER A 34 37.23 -36.46 20.57
CA SER A 34 36.25 -37.10 21.45
C SER A 34 36.43 -36.68 22.91
N ALA A 35 35.37 -36.19 23.57
CA ALA A 35 34.91 -36.59 24.92
C ALA A 35 33.76 -35.70 25.41
N ASP A 36 32.80 -36.36 26.06
CA ASP A 36 31.76 -35.85 26.94
C ASP A 36 30.57 -35.05 26.35
N LEU A 37 29.47 -35.80 26.23
CA LEU A 37 28.09 -35.35 26.11
C LEU A 37 27.68 -34.55 27.36
N GLU A 38 27.98 -33.26 27.37
CA GLU A 38 27.08 -32.28 28.01
C GLU A 38 26.37 -31.50 26.90
N LYS A 39 25.06 -31.56 26.99
CA LYS A 39 24.08 -30.96 26.09
C LYS A 39 24.28 -29.44 26.07
N SER A 40 25.20 -28.95 25.24
CA SER A 40 25.25 -27.55 24.85
C SER A 40 24.01 -27.30 24.00
N GLN A 41 22.98 -26.76 24.65
CA GLN A 41 21.97 -26.01 23.93
C GLN A 41 22.73 -24.88 23.25
N SER A 42 22.82 -24.95 21.91
CA SER A 42 22.92 -23.72 21.12
C SER A 42 21.84 -22.80 21.66
N ALA A 43 22.24 -21.71 22.31
CA ALA A 43 21.31 -20.64 22.63
C ALA A 43 21.07 -19.91 21.30
N GLY A 44 20.18 -20.46 20.47
CA GLY A 44 19.49 -19.63 19.50
C GLY A 44 18.75 -18.56 20.29
N SER A 45 18.89 -17.30 19.88
CA SER A 45 18.09 -16.21 20.44
C SER A 45 16.61 -16.58 20.33
N SER A 46 15.81 -16.26 21.33
CA SER A 46 14.36 -16.44 21.19
C SER A 46 13.80 -15.39 20.24
N PRO A 47 12.66 -15.63 19.56
CA PRO A 47 12.00 -14.61 18.72
C PRO A 47 11.76 -13.30 19.48
N ALA A 48 11.44 -13.40 20.77
CA ALA A 48 11.33 -12.24 21.66
C ALA A 48 12.63 -11.46 21.84
N ASP A 49 13.78 -12.14 21.97
CA ASP A 49 15.10 -11.50 22.10
C ASP A 49 15.53 -10.84 20.78
N GLU A 50 15.26 -11.49 19.65
CA GLU A 50 15.53 -10.95 18.30
C GLU A 50 14.67 -9.71 18.03
N ARG A 51 13.37 -9.80 18.28
CA ARG A 51 12.44 -8.67 18.21
C ARG A 51 12.88 -7.52 19.09
N ASP A 52 13.25 -7.75 20.35
CA ASP A 52 13.70 -6.69 21.25
C ASP A 52 15.00 -6.02 20.79
N ALA A 53 15.91 -6.79 20.17
CA ALA A 53 17.13 -6.27 19.56
C ALA A 53 16.81 -5.39 18.34
N SER A 54 16.05 -5.89 17.37
CA SER A 54 15.65 -5.14 16.17
C SER A 54 14.82 -3.90 16.52
N VAL A 55 13.93 -3.97 17.51
CA VAL A 55 13.18 -2.81 18.01
C VAL A 55 14.11 -1.74 18.60
N ALA A 56 15.14 -2.14 19.34
CA ALA A 56 16.11 -1.21 19.92
C ALA A 56 17.02 -0.57 18.86
N GLU A 57 17.41 -1.32 17.84
CA GLU A 57 18.18 -0.79 16.71
C GLU A 57 17.31 0.12 15.83
N LEU A 58 16.09 -0.28 15.50
CA LEU A 58 15.13 0.53 14.76
C LEU A 58 14.85 1.88 15.46
N ASP A 59 14.69 1.88 16.79
CA ASP A 59 14.58 3.12 17.56
C ASP A 59 15.85 3.97 17.44
N THR A 60 17.03 3.35 17.41
CA THR A 60 18.32 4.06 17.27
C THR A 60 18.47 4.69 15.88
N LEU A 61 18.16 3.93 14.83
CA LEU A 61 18.21 4.36 13.43
C LEU A 61 17.24 5.52 13.19
N LEU A 62 15.97 5.36 13.55
CA LEU A 62 14.95 6.40 13.38
C LEU A 62 15.27 7.68 14.16
N ASN A 63 15.94 7.59 15.32
CA ASN A 63 16.33 8.77 16.09
C ASN A 63 17.56 9.50 15.54
N ARG A 64 18.38 8.83 14.73
CA ARG A 64 19.59 9.39 14.12
C ARG A 64 19.41 9.75 12.65
N PHE A 65 18.33 9.28 12.04
CA PHE A 65 18.06 9.41 10.62
C PHE A 65 18.12 10.88 10.17
N SER A 66 18.73 11.11 9.01
CA SER A 66 18.63 12.35 8.24
C SER A 66 18.18 12.01 6.83
N GLY A 67 17.30 12.82 6.24
CA GLY A 67 16.70 12.54 4.93
C GLY A 67 17.66 12.29 3.75
N ASP A 68 18.96 12.57 3.85
CA ASP A 68 19.94 12.28 2.81
C ASP A 68 20.73 10.97 3.02
N ASP A 69 20.56 10.27 4.15
CA ASP A 69 21.27 9.03 4.46
C ASP A 69 20.55 7.79 3.91
N ARG A 70 20.80 7.50 2.63
CA ARG A 70 20.23 6.33 1.94
C ARG A 70 20.60 5.00 2.61
N ALA A 71 21.80 4.87 3.16
CA ALA A 71 22.24 3.62 3.77
C ALA A 71 21.43 3.36 5.04
N ALA A 72 21.29 4.38 5.89
CA ALA A 72 20.48 4.29 7.09
C ALA A 72 19.00 4.01 6.79
N LEU A 73 18.46 4.51 5.66
CA LEU A 73 17.09 4.18 5.25
C LEU A 73 16.92 2.69 4.92
N HIS A 74 17.82 2.12 4.11
CA HIS A 74 17.74 0.70 3.77
C HIS A 74 17.92 -0.19 5.00
N GLU A 75 18.83 0.18 5.91
CA GLU A 75 19.00 -0.48 7.21
C GLU A 75 17.73 -0.38 8.05
N THR A 76 17.07 0.79 8.09
CA THR A 76 15.81 1.01 8.81
C THR A 76 14.68 0.11 8.27
N LEU A 77 14.58 -0.06 6.95
CA LEU A 77 13.57 -0.94 6.35
C LEU A 77 13.85 -2.42 6.63
N ALA A 78 15.11 -2.83 6.56
CA ALA A 78 15.52 -4.20 6.87
C ALA A 78 15.27 -4.53 8.36
N GLU A 79 15.67 -3.64 9.28
CA GLU A 79 15.42 -3.82 10.71
C GLU A 79 13.93 -3.82 11.06
N PHE A 80 13.12 -3.01 10.36
CA PHE A 80 11.67 -3.05 10.56
C PHE A 80 11.07 -4.37 10.05
N GLU A 81 11.48 -4.87 8.89
CA GLU A 81 11.04 -6.17 8.37
C GLU A 81 11.45 -7.31 9.31
N SER A 82 12.68 -7.28 9.82
CA SER A 82 13.18 -8.25 10.79
C SER A 82 12.36 -8.23 12.09
N ALA A 83 12.10 -7.04 12.64
CA ALA A 83 11.27 -6.89 13.83
C ALA A 83 9.83 -7.40 13.63
N LEU A 84 9.25 -7.19 12.44
CA LEU A 84 7.94 -7.71 12.07
C LEU A 84 7.96 -9.24 11.93
N SER A 85 8.99 -9.79 11.30
CA SER A 85 9.15 -11.24 11.13
C SER A 85 9.25 -11.94 12.48
N ALA A 86 10.15 -11.48 13.36
CA ALA A 86 10.30 -12.03 14.70
C ALA A 86 9.01 -11.89 15.54
N ALA A 87 8.27 -10.80 15.35
CA ALA A 87 6.98 -10.59 16.01
C ALA A 87 5.85 -11.50 15.47
N LEU A 88 5.93 -11.92 14.21
CA LEU A 88 4.98 -12.83 13.57
C LEU A 88 5.15 -14.28 14.03
N GLU A 89 6.36 -14.66 14.44
CA GLU A 89 6.68 -15.99 14.96
C GLU A 89 6.10 -16.26 16.36
N GLU A 90 5.66 -15.22 17.07
CA GLU A 90 5.03 -15.34 18.38
C GLU A 90 3.63 -16.01 18.25
N ASP A 91 3.39 -17.05 19.05
CA ASP A 91 2.12 -17.80 19.07
C ASP A 91 1.04 -17.07 19.90
N ASP A 92 0.70 -15.84 19.47
CA ASP A 92 -0.26 -14.96 20.14
C ASP A 92 -1.42 -14.49 19.23
N GLY A 93 -1.55 -15.08 18.05
CA GLY A 93 -2.57 -14.68 17.08
C GLY A 93 -2.28 -13.35 16.38
N GLY A 94 -1.01 -12.92 16.34
CA GLY A 94 -0.57 -11.70 15.67
C GLY A 94 -0.80 -10.44 16.50
N GLU A 95 -0.93 -10.56 17.82
CA GLU A 95 -0.97 -9.41 18.73
C GLU A 95 0.39 -8.68 18.74
N THR A 96 1.48 -9.41 18.94
CA THR A 96 2.84 -8.83 18.93
C THR A 96 3.20 -8.22 17.59
N TYR A 97 2.86 -8.90 16.48
CA TYR A 97 3.01 -8.34 15.12
C TYR A 97 2.30 -6.98 14.99
N ARG A 98 1.02 -6.90 15.38
CA ARG A 98 0.24 -5.66 15.29
C ARG A 98 0.81 -4.56 16.18
N ASP A 99 1.26 -4.89 17.38
CA ASP A 99 1.87 -3.93 18.30
C ASP A 99 3.16 -3.33 17.74
N VAL A 100 4.02 -4.15 17.14
CA VAL A 100 5.24 -3.68 16.45
C VAL A 100 4.88 -2.86 15.22
N PHE A 101 4.00 -3.38 14.36
CA PHE A 101 3.58 -2.70 13.13
C PHE A 101 3.03 -1.31 13.42
N TRP A 102 2.01 -1.18 14.27
CA TRP A 102 1.38 0.12 14.54
C TRP A 102 2.27 1.09 15.31
N ARG A 103 3.26 0.59 16.06
CA ARG A 103 4.24 1.44 16.73
C ARG A 103 5.21 2.12 15.76
N TYR A 104 5.54 1.47 14.65
CA TYR A 104 6.61 1.92 13.75
C TYR A 104 6.14 2.35 12.36
N HIS A 105 4.99 1.89 11.89
CA HIS A 105 4.50 2.14 10.53
C HIS A 105 4.47 3.65 10.18
N GLU A 106 3.91 4.51 11.03
CA GLU A 106 3.93 5.96 10.81
C GLU A 106 5.36 6.52 10.74
N ARG A 107 6.20 6.18 11.74
CA ARG A 107 7.57 6.71 11.84
C ARG A 107 8.46 6.30 10.68
N VAL A 108 8.33 5.05 10.21
CA VAL A 108 9.10 4.55 9.07
C VAL A 108 8.55 5.14 7.77
N SER A 109 7.23 5.30 7.63
CA SER A 109 6.61 5.99 6.48
C SER A 109 7.09 7.44 6.38
N ASP A 110 7.18 8.15 7.50
CA ASP A 110 7.67 9.52 7.55
C ASP A 110 9.16 9.63 7.22
N ALA A 111 9.99 8.72 7.74
CA ALA A 111 11.41 8.66 7.40
C ALA A 111 11.62 8.40 5.90
N LEU A 112 10.83 7.49 5.31
CA LEU A 112 10.85 7.20 3.89
C LEU A 112 10.37 8.40 3.06
N ASP A 113 9.27 9.07 3.45
CA ASP A 113 8.81 10.30 2.77
C ASP A 113 9.84 11.43 2.88
N GLU A 114 10.47 11.66 4.04
CA GLU A 114 11.54 12.64 4.20
C GLU A 114 12.70 12.35 3.26
N ALA A 115 13.13 11.08 3.17
CA ALA A 115 14.24 10.67 2.33
C ALA A 115 13.97 10.91 0.84
N VAL A 116 12.74 10.61 0.43
CA VAL A 116 12.29 10.78 -0.95
C VAL A 116 12.08 12.25 -1.29
N ARG A 117 11.61 13.08 -0.35
CA ARG A 117 11.59 14.55 -0.55
C ARG A 117 12.99 15.12 -0.76
N ALA A 118 14.02 14.57 -0.09
CA ALA A 118 15.39 15.02 -0.24
C ALA A 118 16.05 14.53 -1.54
N THR A 119 15.71 13.31 -1.97
CA THR A 119 16.44 12.59 -3.03
C THR A 119 15.66 12.51 -4.36
N GLY A 120 14.34 12.49 -4.31
CA GLY A 120 13.43 12.28 -5.43
C GLY A 120 13.14 10.81 -5.74
N TRP A 121 12.36 10.59 -6.80
CA TRP A 121 11.85 9.28 -7.24
C TRP A 121 12.90 8.18 -7.33
N SER A 122 14.14 8.49 -7.73
CA SER A 122 15.20 7.48 -7.85
C SER A 122 15.43 6.65 -6.58
N LEU A 123 15.18 7.24 -5.40
CA LEU A 123 15.27 6.50 -4.14
C LEU A 123 14.11 5.52 -3.96
N LEU A 124 12.88 5.94 -4.26
CA LEU A 124 11.73 5.03 -4.24
C LEU A 124 11.89 3.92 -5.26
N GLU A 125 12.41 4.21 -6.45
CA GLU A 125 12.68 3.19 -7.48
C GLU A 125 13.67 2.13 -6.99
N GLU A 126 14.72 2.54 -6.26
CA GLU A 126 15.66 1.62 -5.62
C GLU A 126 14.98 0.76 -4.53
N VAL A 127 14.04 1.35 -3.76
CA VAL A 127 13.30 0.63 -2.71
C VAL A 127 12.28 -0.35 -3.30
N ILE A 128 11.45 0.06 -4.27
CA ILE A 128 10.44 -0.83 -4.87
C ILE A 128 11.07 -2.00 -5.63
N ASP A 129 12.26 -1.83 -6.23
CA ASP A 129 13.02 -2.93 -6.84
C ASP A 129 13.55 -3.94 -5.80
N ALA A 130 13.95 -3.45 -4.62
CA ALA A 130 14.38 -4.29 -3.51
C ALA A 130 13.22 -5.10 -2.88
N TYR A 131 12.00 -4.55 -2.96
CA TYR A 131 10.79 -5.06 -2.32
C TYR A 131 9.70 -5.42 -3.33
N ASP A 132 10.09 -5.94 -4.50
CA ASP A 132 9.15 -6.31 -5.58
C ASP A 132 8.07 -7.29 -5.09
N PRO A 133 6.77 -6.93 -5.15
CA PRO A 133 5.66 -7.75 -4.67
C PRO A 133 5.42 -9.01 -5.53
N THR A 134 6.13 -9.16 -6.65
CA THR A 134 6.02 -10.31 -7.57
C THR A 134 7.22 -11.25 -7.52
N ALA A 135 8.22 -10.92 -6.70
CA ALA A 135 9.46 -11.68 -6.64
C ALA A 135 9.36 -13.01 -5.86
N ASP A 136 8.41 -13.12 -4.93
CA ASP A 136 8.19 -14.30 -4.07
C ASP A 136 6.68 -14.57 -3.90
N ASP A 137 6.34 -15.74 -3.35
CA ASP A 137 4.96 -16.16 -3.07
C ASP A 137 4.35 -15.37 -1.89
N GLU A 138 5.18 -14.76 -1.04
CA GLU A 138 4.76 -13.95 0.11
C GLU A 138 5.22 -12.48 -0.03
N LEU A 139 4.32 -11.55 0.27
CA LEU A 139 4.65 -10.13 0.28
C LEU A 139 5.62 -9.80 1.42
N PRO A 140 6.62 -8.93 1.18
CA PRO A 140 7.44 -8.38 2.26
C PRO A 140 6.58 -7.74 3.35
N LEU A 141 6.89 -7.97 4.63
CA LEU A 141 6.07 -7.47 5.74
C LEU A 141 6.02 -5.94 5.82
N VAL A 142 7.04 -5.26 5.28
CA VAL A 142 7.13 -3.81 5.19
C VAL A 142 6.37 -3.19 4.01
N THR A 143 5.76 -4.01 3.15
CA THR A 143 5.03 -3.58 1.95
C THR A 143 4.05 -2.43 2.20
N PRO A 144 3.20 -2.44 3.26
CA PRO A 144 2.28 -1.32 3.53
C PRO A 144 3.00 0.02 3.70
N THR A 145 4.18 0.02 4.33
CA THR A 145 4.96 1.24 4.57
C THR A 145 5.58 1.78 3.30
N ILE A 146 6.04 0.90 2.41
CA ILE A 146 6.56 1.28 1.10
C ILE A 146 5.43 1.79 0.20
N ALA A 147 4.29 1.08 0.16
CA ALA A 147 3.09 1.50 -0.58
C ALA A 147 2.61 2.88 -0.11
N ASN A 148 2.62 3.12 1.20
CA ASN A 148 2.30 4.42 1.77
C ASN A 148 3.18 5.53 1.18
N ALA A 149 4.51 5.39 1.26
CA ALA A 149 5.43 6.40 0.75
C ALA A 149 5.36 6.59 -0.78
N VAL A 150 5.14 5.50 -1.53
CA VAL A 150 4.87 5.57 -2.98
C VAL A 150 3.61 6.38 -3.24
N GLY A 151 2.52 6.08 -2.51
CA GLY A 151 1.26 6.82 -2.61
C GLY A 151 1.42 8.32 -2.31
N ARG A 152 2.15 8.69 -1.26
CA ARG A 152 2.41 10.10 -0.90
C ARG A 152 3.10 10.84 -2.06
N ASN A 153 4.13 10.22 -2.63
CA ASN A 153 4.90 10.83 -3.73
C ASN A 153 4.12 10.86 -5.04
N LEU A 154 3.27 9.86 -5.28
CA LEU A 154 2.39 9.80 -6.44
C LEU A 154 1.36 10.93 -6.40
N ILE A 155 0.69 11.14 -5.25
CA ILE A 155 -0.23 12.28 -5.03
C ILE A 155 0.51 13.60 -5.24
N ARG A 156 1.65 13.80 -4.56
CA ARG A 156 2.44 15.03 -4.67
C ARG A 156 2.86 15.33 -6.10
N THR A 157 3.32 14.32 -6.83
CA THR A 157 3.71 14.47 -8.24
C THR A 157 2.52 14.80 -9.12
N ARG A 158 1.36 14.15 -8.90
CA ARG A 158 0.14 14.43 -9.65
C ARG A 158 -0.35 15.86 -9.42
N VAL A 159 -0.35 16.33 -8.18
CA VAL A 159 -0.83 17.67 -7.79
C VAL A 159 0.13 18.78 -8.26
N THR A 160 1.44 18.58 -8.10
CA THR A 160 2.43 19.65 -8.35
C THR A 160 3.03 19.64 -9.75
N GLU A 161 2.95 18.52 -10.46
CA GLU A 161 3.51 18.34 -11.80
C GLU A 161 2.44 17.88 -12.79
N SER A 162 2.46 16.59 -13.16
CA SER A 162 1.53 15.98 -14.12
C SER A 162 1.51 14.47 -13.93
N VAL A 163 0.54 13.77 -14.54
CA VAL A 163 0.55 12.29 -14.50
C VAL A 163 1.77 11.71 -15.22
N GLU A 164 2.23 12.32 -16.32
CA GLU A 164 3.39 11.83 -17.09
C GLU A 164 4.71 11.88 -16.32
N ALA A 165 4.76 12.63 -15.22
CA ALA A 165 5.93 12.72 -14.34
C ALA A 165 6.00 11.57 -13.32
N ILE A 166 4.90 10.81 -13.14
CA ILE A 166 4.89 9.65 -12.25
C ILE A 166 5.66 8.51 -12.93
N PRO A 167 6.65 7.90 -12.27
CA PRO A 167 7.33 6.74 -12.81
C PRO A 167 6.37 5.55 -13.01
N VAL A 168 6.44 4.91 -14.17
CA VAL A 168 5.63 3.70 -14.45
C VAL A 168 5.92 2.59 -13.43
N SER A 169 7.17 2.45 -12.99
CA SER A 169 7.60 1.49 -11.97
C SER A 169 6.83 1.64 -10.65
N ALA A 170 6.49 2.87 -10.25
CA ALA A 170 5.70 3.13 -9.05
C ALA A 170 4.23 2.67 -9.22
N LEU A 171 3.67 2.87 -10.42
CA LEU A 171 2.33 2.39 -10.75
C LEU A 171 2.28 0.86 -10.86
N GLU A 172 3.29 0.25 -11.46
CA GLU A 172 3.45 -1.21 -11.51
C GLU A 172 3.61 -1.82 -10.11
N TYR A 173 4.35 -1.16 -9.22
CA TYR A 173 4.49 -1.58 -7.83
C TYR A 173 3.14 -1.60 -7.09
N LEU A 174 2.40 -0.49 -7.07
CA LEU A 174 1.11 -0.43 -6.37
C LEU A 174 0.08 -1.41 -6.96
N ASP A 175 0.05 -1.58 -8.29
CA ASP A 175 -0.81 -2.57 -8.95
C ASP A 175 -0.41 -4.00 -8.59
N GLY A 176 0.90 -4.28 -8.55
CA GLY A 176 1.44 -5.57 -8.13
C GLY A 176 1.09 -5.91 -6.69
N VAL A 177 1.23 -4.94 -5.76
CA VAL A 177 0.80 -5.10 -4.36
C VAL A 177 -0.71 -5.37 -4.29
N ALA A 178 -1.52 -4.63 -5.03
CA ALA A 178 -2.98 -4.83 -5.04
C ALA A 178 -3.38 -6.24 -5.52
N VAL A 179 -2.64 -6.80 -6.47
CA VAL A 179 -2.91 -8.13 -7.03
C VAL A 179 -2.39 -9.27 -6.15
N THR A 180 -1.24 -9.08 -5.50
CA THR A 180 -0.60 -10.14 -4.68
C THR A 180 -1.13 -10.17 -3.24
N ALA A 181 -1.59 -9.04 -2.69
CA ALA A 181 -2.05 -8.96 -1.31
C ALA A 181 -3.24 -9.90 -1.05
N SER A 182 -3.16 -10.67 0.04
CA SER A 182 -4.28 -11.52 0.44
C SER A 182 -5.46 -10.69 0.94
N ASP A 183 -6.67 -11.24 0.82
CA ASP A 183 -7.92 -10.63 1.32
C ASP A 183 -7.93 -10.33 2.84
N THR A 184 -6.94 -10.82 3.59
CA THR A 184 -6.79 -10.58 5.02
C THR A 184 -5.76 -9.50 5.35
N ALA A 185 -5.08 -8.96 4.34
CA ALA A 185 -4.03 -7.96 4.48
C ALA A 185 -4.61 -6.54 4.33
N ASP A 186 -5.63 -6.20 5.12
CA ASP A 186 -6.41 -4.96 5.01
C ASP A 186 -5.53 -3.72 4.86
N THR A 187 -4.50 -3.56 5.70
CA THR A 187 -3.61 -2.39 5.64
C THR A 187 -2.81 -2.33 4.34
N THR A 188 -2.37 -3.48 3.82
CA THR A 188 -1.67 -3.54 2.52
C THR A 188 -2.60 -3.11 1.39
N GLN A 189 -3.85 -3.60 1.40
CA GLN A 189 -4.85 -3.26 0.38
C GLN A 189 -5.27 -1.79 0.46
N GLU A 190 -5.36 -1.21 1.66
CA GLU A 190 -5.72 0.19 1.84
C GLU A 190 -4.63 1.14 1.34
N GLU A 191 -3.36 0.85 1.63
CA GLU A 191 -2.23 1.73 1.27
C GLU A 191 -2.02 1.85 -0.25
N VAL A 192 -2.56 0.93 -1.05
CA VAL A 192 -2.49 1.01 -2.52
C VAL A 192 -3.61 1.82 -3.16
N HIS A 193 -4.61 2.31 -2.40
CA HIS A 193 -5.71 3.11 -2.97
C HIS A 193 -5.21 4.38 -3.70
N ALA A 194 -4.04 4.91 -3.30
CA ALA A 194 -3.37 6.02 -3.97
C ALA A 194 -3.04 5.72 -5.46
N TYR A 195 -3.05 4.47 -5.88
CA TYR A 195 -2.89 4.06 -7.28
C TYR A 195 -3.87 4.78 -8.24
N GLY A 196 -5.06 5.14 -7.76
CA GLY A 196 -6.06 5.89 -8.53
C GLY A 196 -5.56 7.23 -9.05
N TRP A 197 -4.57 7.85 -8.39
CA TRP A 197 -3.98 9.11 -8.81
C TRP A 197 -3.11 9.00 -10.07
N GLY A 198 -2.79 7.78 -10.52
CA GLY A 198 -2.17 7.49 -11.80
C GLY A 198 -3.13 7.47 -12.99
N ILE A 199 -4.43 7.72 -12.78
CA ILE A 199 -5.43 7.69 -13.85
C ILE A 199 -5.04 8.62 -15.01
N GLY A 200 -5.16 8.12 -16.24
CA GLY A 200 -4.79 8.86 -17.45
C GLY A 200 -3.29 8.82 -17.82
N HIS A 201 -2.47 8.03 -17.11
CA HIS A 201 -1.05 7.88 -17.47
C HIS A 201 -0.88 7.28 -18.89
N PRO A 202 -0.07 7.88 -19.78
CA PRO A 202 0.02 7.46 -21.19
C PRO A 202 0.63 6.06 -21.38
N ASP A 203 1.59 5.70 -20.52
CA ASP A 203 2.31 4.43 -20.60
C ASP A 203 1.80 3.37 -19.61
N HIS A 204 0.77 3.69 -18.81
CA HIS A 204 0.22 2.76 -17.82
C HIS A 204 -1.28 2.98 -17.60
N SER A 205 -2.11 2.14 -18.22
CA SER A 205 -3.56 2.26 -18.08
C SER A 205 -4.04 1.77 -16.71
N VAL A 206 -4.25 2.70 -15.78
CA VAL A 206 -4.92 2.44 -14.49
C VAL A 206 -6.37 2.01 -14.72
N ALA A 207 -7.07 2.63 -15.67
CA ALA A 207 -8.46 2.34 -15.99
C ALA A 207 -8.65 0.88 -16.43
N ASP A 208 -7.84 0.40 -17.38
CA ASP A 208 -7.97 -0.98 -17.88
C ASP A 208 -7.66 -2.00 -16.78
N ARG A 209 -6.71 -1.70 -15.89
CA ARG A 209 -6.33 -2.59 -14.78
C ARG A 209 -7.37 -2.65 -13.68
N LEU A 210 -7.97 -1.52 -13.31
CA LEU A 210 -9.11 -1.48 -12.39
C LEU A 210 -10.29 -2.26 -12.97
N HIS A 211 -10.59 -2.03 -14.25
CA HIS A 211 -11.64 -2.76 -14.95
C HIS A 211 -11.38 -4.26 -15.06
N ALA A 212 -10.12 -4.68 -15.23
CA ALA A 212 -9.79 -6.10 -15.30
C ALA A 212 -10.01 -6.85 -13.97
N ARG A 213 -9.82 -6.18 -12.82
CA ARG A 213 -9.90 -6.81 -11.49
C ARG A 213 -11.21 -6.56 -10.73
N VAL A 214 -12.06 -5.66 -11.18
CA VAL A 214 -13.28 -5.24 -10.46
C VAL A 214 -14.21 -6.41 -10.09
N SER A 215 -14.28 -7.47 -10.89
CA SER A 215 -15.13 -8.63 -10.59
C SER A 215 -14.56 -9.52 -9.49
N GLU A 216 -13.26 -9.45 -9.24
CA GLU A 216 -12.55 -10.23 -8.23
C GLU A 216 -12.32 -9.41 -6.95
N ASP A 217 -12.04 -8.12 -7.09
CA ASP A 217 -11.64 -7.23 -6.00
C ASP A 217 -12.30 -5.85 -6.09
N ILE A 218 -13.63 -5.84 -6.04
CA ILE A 218 -14.41 -4.60 -6.06
C ILE A 218 -14.17 -3.71 -4.82
N PHE A 219 -13.73 -4.32 -3.71
CA PHE A 219 -13.49 -3.65 -2.42
C PHE A 219 -12.19 -2.85 -2.42
N SER A 220 -11.19 -3.25 -3.21
CA SER A 220 -10.01 -2.42 -3.51
C SER A 220 -10.27 -1.44 -4.66
N VAL A 221 -11.01 -1.85 -5.69
CA VAL A 221 -11.26 -1.00 -6.88
C VAL A 221 -12.06 0.26 -6.53
N THR A 222 -13.10 0.13 -5.72
CA THR A 222 -14.00 1.25 -5.38
C THR A 222 -13.28 2.40 -4.67
N PRO A 223 -12.53 2.19 -3.58
CA PRO A 223 -11.76 3.27 -2.95
C PRO A 223 -10.60 3.76 -3.84
N THR A 224 -10.01 2.91 -4.68
CA THR A 224 -9.03 3.38 -5.67
C THR A 224 -9.67 4.33 -6.70
N LEU A 225 -10.92 4.06 -7.11
CA LEU A 225 -11.70 4.95 -7.97
C LEU A 225 -12.08 6.26 -7.26
N GLU A 226 -12.35 6.22 -5.94
CA GLU A 226 -12.54 7.43 -5.13
C GLU A 226 -11.32 8.35 -5.25
N HIS A 227 -10.11 7.83 -5.06
CA HIS A 227 -8.87 8.59 -5.24
C HIS A 227 -8.73 9.15 -6.67
N ALA A 228 -9.12 8.38 -7.69
CA ALA A 228 -9.05 8.82 -9.08
C ALA A 228 -9.91 10.07 -9.35
N PHE A 229 -11.05 10.26 -8.67
CA PHE A 229 -11.88 11.46 -8.82
C PHE A 229 -11.15 12.74 -8.40
N TYR A 230 -10.34 12.68 -7.34
CA TYR A 230 -9.55 13.83 -6.89
C TYR A 230 -8.35 14.10 -7.81
N ALA A 231 -7.85 13.08 -8.49
CA ALA A 231 -6.75 13.22 -9.44
C ALA A 231 -7.18 13.71 -10.84
N ASP A 232 -8.30 13.20 -11.35
CA ASP A 232 -8.88 13.54 -12.65
C ASP A 232 -10.37 13.14 -12.71
N GLN A 233 -11.25 14.06 -12.31
CA GLN A 233 -12.69 13.79 -12.26
C GLN A 233 -13.31 13.37 -13.61
N TYR A 234 -12.74 13.77 -14.75
CA TYR A 234 -13.26 13.38 -16.06
C TYR A 234 -12.84 11.96 -16.43
N ALA A 235 -11.57 11.61 -16.24
CA ALA A 235 -11.12 10.24 -16.47
C ALA A 235 -11.74 9.24 -15.48
N ALA A 236 -11.94 9.67 -14.23
CA ALA A 236 -12.60 8.86 -13.20
C ALA A 236 -14.08 8.61 -13.51
N VAL A 237 -14.84 9.63 -13.95
CA VAL A 237 -16.26 9.41 -14.32
C VAL A 237 -16.40 8.56 -15.58
N ASP A 238 -15.47 8.67 -16.54
CA ASP A 238 -15.42 7.78 -17.71
C ASP A 238 -15.26 6.31 -17.28
N LEU A 239 -14.36 6.05 -16.33
CA LEU A 239 -14.16 4.71 -15.77
C LEU A 239 -15.39 4.25 -14.96
N LEU A 240 -15.95 5.10 -14.10
CA LEU A 240 -17.14 4.78 -13.31
C LEU A 240 -18.31 4.37 -14.22
N GLU A 241 -18.58 5.15 -15.28
CA GLU A 241 -19.62 4.84 -16.26
C GLU A 241 -19.36 3.50 -16.95
N ALA A 242 -18.11 3.22 -17.34
CA ALA A 242 -17.74 1.95 -17.96
C ALA A 242 -18.00 0.76 -17.03
N LEU A 243 -17.54 0.83 -15.77
CA LEU A 243 -17.72 -0.23 -14.78
C LEU A 243 -19.20 -0.43 -14.42
N VAL A 244 -19.94 0.64 -14.15
CA VAL A 244 -21.37 0.53 -13.78
C VAL A 244 -22.20 -0.03 -14.94
N LYS A 245 -21.85 0.28 -16.19
CA LYS A 245 -22.53 -0.23 -17.39
C LYS A 245 -22.10 -1.63 -17.80
N ASP A 246 -20.98 -2.14 -17.28
CA ASP A 246 -20.52 -3.50 -17.60
C ASP A 246 -21.41 -4.54 -16.90
N GLU A 247 -22.29 -5.17 -17.68
CA GLU A 247 -23.19 -6.23 -17.21
C GLU A 247 -22.45 -7.51 -16.80
N SER A 248 -21.17 -7.67 -17.14
CA SER A 248 -20.36 -8.82 -16.72
C SER A 248 -19.95 -8.74 -15.24
N ILE A 249 -20.02 -7.55 -14.64
CA ILE A 249 -19.88 -7.35 -13.19
C ILE A 249 -21.22 -7.72 -12.55
N ASP A 250 -21.43 -9.02 -12.36
CA ASP A 250 -22.65 -9.57 -11.79
C ASP A 250 -22.56 -9.76 -10.26
N GLY A 251 -23.62 -10.29 -9.67
CA GLY A 251 -23.69 -10.58 -8.25
C GLY A 251 -24.34 -9.49 -7.39
N THR A 252 -24.44 -9.81 -6.10
CA THR A 252 -25.03 -8.95 -5.09
C THR A 252 -24.31 -9.10 -3.75
N PHE A 253 -24.18 -8.01 -3.01
CA PHE A 253 -23.73 -8.04 -1.62
C PHE A 253 -24.90 -8.19 -0.67
N SER A 254 -24.82 -9.17 0.22
CA SER A 254 -25.79 -9.30 1.31
C SER A 254 -25.55 -8.23 2.36
N ARG A 255 -26.59 -7.44 2.62
CA ARG A 255 -26.57 -6.39 3.65
C ARG A 255 -27.42 -6.83 4.84
N PRO A 256 -26.86 -6.85 6.07
CA PRO A 256 -27.65 -7.17 7.25
C PRO A 256 -28.88 -6.25 7.37
N ALA A 257 -30.07 -6.85 7.41
CA ALA A 257 -31.35 -6.14 7.55
C ALA A 257 -31.72 -5.16 6.41
N ARG A 258 -31.12 -5.29 5.22
CA ARG A 258 -31.49 -4.57 3.99
C ARG A 258 -31.57 -5.54 2.81
N ASP A 259 -32.17 -5.08 1.70
CA ASP A 259 -32.16 -5.85 0.46
C ASP A 259 -30.73 -5.97 -0.10
N ASP A 260 -30.48 -7.13 -0.70
CA ASP A 260 -29.22 -7.45 -1.39
C ASP A 260 -28.91 -6.34 -2.41
N MET A 261 -27.67 -5.86 -2.40
CA MET A 261 -27.25 -4.77 -3.25
C MET A 261 -26.55 -5.30 -4.49
N PRO A 262 -26.92 -4.86 -5.71
CA PRO A 262 -26.14 -5.20 -6.92
C PRO A 262 -24.67 -4.81 -6.76
N SER A 263 -23.74 -5.65 -7.23
CA SER A 263 -22.29 -5.36 -7.11
C SER A 263 -21.94 -4.00 -7.70
N ARG A 264 -22.48 -3.71 -8.89
CA ARG A 264 -22.27 -2.43 -9.61
C ARG A 264 -22.76 -1.20 -8.85
N ARG A 265 -23.70 -1.37 -7.93
CA ARG A 265 -24.20 -0.26 -7.09
C ARG A 265 -23.16 0.17 -6.05
N TYR A 266 -22.29 -0.75 -5.61
CA TYR A 266 -21.19 -0.46 -4.68
C TYR A 266 -20.14 0.47 -5.27
N LEU A 267 -19.93 0.44 -6.59
CA LEU A 267 -18.99 1.34 -7.26
C LEU A 267 -19.34 2.83 -7.05
N LEU A 268 -20.60 3.15 -6.75
CA LEU A 268 -21.03 4.51 -6.43
C LEU A 268 -20.57 5.00 -5.05
N ASP A 269 -20.02 4.13 -4.19
CA ASP A 269 -19.35 4.58 -2.96
C ASP A 269 -18.12 5.43 -3.28
N SER A 270 -17.51 5.24 -4.46
CA SER A 270 -16.39 6.08 -4.92
C SER A 270 -16.72 7.56 -5.07
N VAL A 271 -18.02 7.92 -5.18
CA VAL A 271 -18.47 9.31 -5.29
C VAL A 271 -19.06 9.85 -3.99
N TYR A 272 -19.12 9.04 -2.92
CA TYR A 272 -19.78 9.35 -1.65
C TYR A 272 -19.37 10.71 -1.06
N GLY A 273 -18.06 10.96 -1.05
CA GLY A 273 -17.47 12.17 -0.49
C GLY A 273 -17.49 13.39 -1.39
N LEU A 274 -17.76 13.21 -2.70
CA LEU A 274 -17.69 14.32 -3.64
C LEU A 274 -18.78 15.36 -3.28
N LYS A 275 -18.38 16.63 -3.23
CA LYS A 275 -19.17 17.79 -2.75
C LYS A 275 -19.30 17.94 -1.23
N THR A 276 -18.43 17.31 -0.46
CA THR A 276 -18.41 17.51 0.99
C THR A 276 -17.02 17.92 1.45
N ASP A 277 -16.93 18.98 2.26
CA ASP A 277 -15.65 19.53 2.73
C ASP A 277 -15.06 18.72 3.91
N ASP A 278 -15.82 17.76 4.44
CA ASP A 278 -15.49 16.92 5.61
C ASP A 278 -15.14 15.47 5.25
N HIS A 279 -15.05 15.12 3.96
CA HIS A 279 -14.68 13.77 3.53
C HIS A 279 -13.65 13.83 2.39
N TRP A 280 -12.43 13.37 2.69
CA TRP A 280 -11.33 13.26 1.75
C TRP A 280 -10.81 11.81 1.78
N PRO A 281 -10.27 11.28 0.66
CA PRO A 281 -9.58 10.01 0.66
C PRO A 281 -8.49 10.00 1.74
N GLY A 282 -8.64 9.09 2.70
CA GLY A 282 -7.81 9.02 3.90
C GLY A 282 -6.52 8.20 3.76
N MET A 283 -6.26 7.70 2.54
CA MET A 283 -5.03 6.98 2.22
C MET A 283 -4.09 7.88 1.39
N PRO A 284 -2.77 7.68 1.46
CA PRO A 284 -2.04 6.86 2.42
C PRO A 284 -2.28 7.27 3.88
N ARG A 285 -2.17 6.33 4.83
CA ARG A 285 -2.35 6.66 6.26
C ARG A 285 -1.31 7.67 6.73
N TYR A 286 -1.68 8.46 7.73
CA TYR A 286 -0.84 9.50 8.35
C TYR A 286 -0.39 10.59 7.37
N TYR A 287 -1.12 10.75 6.25
CA TYR A 287 -0.83 11.77 5.27
C TYR A 287 -2.07 12.57 4.87
N ASP A 288 -2.17 13.78 5.45
CA ASP A 288 -3.21 14.74 5.11
C ASP A 288 -2.81 15.55 3.87
N TRP A 289 -2.91 14.92 2.69
CA TRP A 289 -2.50 15.53 1.42
C TRP A 289 -3.23 16.84 1.11
N HIS A 290 -4.53 16.92 1.44
CA HIS A 290 -5.34 18.12 1.23
C HIS A 290 -4.85 19.30 2.10
N GLU A 291 -4.37 19.04 3.32
CA GLU A 291 -3.75 20.05 4.17
C GLU A 291 -2.37 20.49 3.63
N GLU A 292 -1.57 19.58 3.06
CA GLU A 292 -0.26 19.93 2.47
C GLU A 292 -0.40 20.92 1.32
N PHE A 293 -1.45 20.80 0.50
CA PHE A 293 -1.63 21.61 -0.70
C PHE A 293 -2.66 22.73 -0.59
N ASP A 294 -3.36 22.85 0.56
CA ASP A 294 -4.53 23.76 0.71
C ASP A 294 -5.54 23.53 -0.43
N ASP A 295 -5.76 22.26 -0.78
CA ASP A 295 -6.55 21.90 -1.95
C ASP A 295 -8.05 22.09 -1.67
N THR A 296 -8.71 22.80 -2.58
CA THR A 296 -10.15 23.04 -2.56
C THR A 296 -10.75 22.33 -3.76
N PHE A 297 -10.80 21.00 -3.70
CA PHE A 297 -11.43 20.21 -4.74
C PHE A 297 -12.86 20.73 -4.98
N GLU A 298 -13.12 21.16 -6.21
CA GLU A 298 -14.45 21.54 -6.68
C GLU A 298 -14.89 20.56 -7.75
N LEU A 299 -16.01 19.89 -7.49
CA LEU A 299 -16.62 19.01 -8.48
C LEU A 299 -17.20 19.85 -9.62
N ASP A 300 -16.84 19.53 -10.86
CA ASP A 300 -17.38 20.17 -12.05
C ASP A 300 -18.84 19.77 -12.24
N ASP A 301 -19.70 20.76 -12.53
CA ASP A 301 -21.13 20.55 -12.75
C ASP A 301 -21.42 19.51 -13.86
N THR A 302 -20.55 19.40 -14.86
CA THR A 302 -20.68 18.40 -15.94
C THR A 302 -20.45 17.00 -15.39
N VAL A 303 -19.44 16.81 -14.54
CA VAL A 303 -19.16 15.51 -13.92
C VAL A 303 -20.27 15.15 -12.94
N GLU A 304 -20.76 16.10 -12.13
CA GLU A 304 -21.93 15.88 -11.28
C GLU A 304 -23.12 15.39 -12.10
N GLN A 305 -23.45 16.09 -13.19
CA GLN A 305 -24.59 15.73 -14.03
C GLN A 305 -24.42 14.34 -14.65
N ARG A 306 -23.23 13.97 -15.10
CA ARG A 306 -22.94 12.63 -15.63
C ARG A 306 -23.18 11.53 -14.59
N ILE A 307 -22.73 11.73 -13.36
CA ILE A 307 -22.99 10.79 -12.27
C ILE A 307 -24.50 10.67 -12.01
N ARG A 308 -25.23 11.79 -11.97
CA ARG A 308 -26.69 11.77 -11.78
C ARG A 308 -27.42 11.05 -12.91
N ASP A 309 -27.06 11.35 -14.15
CA ASP A 309 -27.63 10.71 -15.33
C ASP A 309 -27.35 9.20 -15.33
N LEU A 310 -26.14 8.78 -14.92
CA LEU A 310 -25.79 7.37 -14.78
C LEU A 310 -26.66 6.66 -13.74
N VAL A 311 -26.87 7.26 -12.57
CA VAL A 311 -27.71 6.68 -11.51
C VAL A 311 -29.16 6.52 -11.98
N GLU A 312 -29.71 7.53 -12.64
CA GLU A 312 -31.07 7.48 -13.21
C GLU A 312 -31.18 6.47 -14.38
N GLU A 313 -30.20 6.43 -15.28
CA GLU A 313 -30.16 5.53 -16.44
C GLU A 313 -30.22 4.05 -16.01
N ILE A 314 -29.48 3.71 -14.95
CA ILE A 314 -29.42 2.34 -14.43
C ILE A 314 -30.57 2.03 -13.46
N GLY A 315 -31.29 3.06 -12.98
CA GLY A 315 -32.39 2.94 -12.04
C GLY A 315 -31.95 2.74 -10.59
N PHE A 316 -30.73 3.17 -10.25
CA PHE A 316 -30.20 3.11 -8.89
C PHE A 316 -30.75 4.22 -7.97
N ASP A 317 -31.50 5.17 -8.52
CA ASP A 317 -32.24 6.22 -7.82
C ASP A 317 -33.60 5.78 -7.30
N ALA A 318 -34.12 4.61 -7.71
CA ALA A 318 -35.50 4.19 -7.45
C ALA A 318 -35.91 4.18 -5.96
N ASP A 319 -34.95 3.91 -5.07
CA ASP A 319 -35.14 3.86 -3.62
C ASP A 319 -34.55 5.08 -2.88
N LEU A 320 -34.06 6.08 -3.62
CA LEU A 320 -33.46 7.29 -3.05
C LEU A 320 -34.52 8.41 -2.84
N PRO A 321 -34.29 9.36 -1.93
CA PRO A 321 -35.10 10.57 -1.81
C PRO A 321 -35.10 11.40 -3.11
N ASN A 322 -36.15 12.17 -3.38
CA ASN A 322 -36.20 13.05 -4.57
C ASN A 322 -35.08 14.10 -4.61
N ASP A 323 -34.54 14.46 -3.44
CA ASP A 323 -33.46 15.44 -3.23
C ASP A 323 -32.14 14.75 -2.83
N TRP A 324 -31.93 13.52 -3.28
CA TRP A 324 -30.75 12.73 -2.96
C TRP A 324 -29.43 13.43 -3.33
N THR A 325 -28.45 13.18 -2.49
CA THR A 325 -27.07 13.63 -2.56
C THR A 325 -26.15 12.42 -2.76
N PHE A 326 -24.88 12.65 -3.11
CA PHE A 326 -23.94 11.55 -3.24
C PHE A 326 -23.74 10.76 -1.93
N ARG A 327 -24.03 11.34 -0.76
CA ARG A 327 -24.05 10.59 0.50
C ARG A 327 -25.14 9.54 0.57
N ASP A 328 -26.25 9.74 -0.11
CA ASP A 328 -27.31 8.74 -0.22
C ASP A 328 -26.91 7.59 -1.15
N LEU A 329 -25.81 7.76 -1.91
CA LEU A 329 -25.22 6.69 -2.69
C LEU A 329 -24.36 5.74 -1.83
N GLY A 330 -23.88 6.15 -0.66
CA GLY A 330 -23.08 5.27 0.21
C GLY A 330 -23.84 4.05 0.72
N VAL A 331 -23.12 2.96 0.99
CA VAL A 331 -23.67 1.72 1.59
C VAL A 331 -23.78 1.75 3.11
#